data_AF-A0A6I9PDJ6-F1
#
_entry.id   AF-A0A6I9PDJ6-F1
#
_cell.length_a   1.000
_cell.length_b   1.000
_cell.length_c   1.000
_cell.angle_alpha   90.00
_cell.angle_beta   90.00
_cell.angle_gamma   90.00
#
_symmetry.space_group_name_H-M   'P 1'
#
loop_
_entity.id
_entity.type
_entity.pdbx_description
1 polymer ?
#
loop_
_entity_poly.entity_id
_entity_poly.type
_entity_poly.pdbx_seq_one_letter_code
_entity_poly.pdbx_strand_id
1 'polypeptide(L)'
;MPAYHSSLMVPDTRMVGNMALLPIKTQFKGPARGDGMETDIVDEAIYYFKANVFFKNYEIKNEADRTLIYVTLYISECLKRLQKVSCSCLHRKMSAIQVILIKKWYE
;
A
#
# COMPACT_ATOMS: atom_id res chain seq x y z
N MET A 1 -7.64 -18.91 11.57
CA MET A 1 -8.33 -18.01 10.62
C MET A 1 -7.38 -17.75 9.46
N PRO A 2 -7.82 -17.82 8.20
CA PRO A 2 -6.99 -17.53 7.03
C PRO A 2 -6.72 -16.01 6.89
N ALA A 3 -5.67 -15.65 6.14
CA ALA A 3 -5.36 -14.25 5.81
C ALA A 3 -6.36 -13.66 4.80
N TYR A 4 -6.50 -12.34 4.80
CA TYR A 4 -7.39 -11.63 3.87
C TYR A 4 -6.67 -11.34 2.54
N HIS A 5 -7.32 -11.66 1.43
CA HIS A 5 -6.84 -11.49 0.05
C HIS A 5 -7.54 -10.32 -0.64
N SER A 6 -6.90 -9.78 -1.68
CA SER A 6 -7.49 -8.68 -2.45
C SER A 6 -8.62 -9.18 -3.34
N SER A 7 -9.74 -8.48 -3.30
CA SER A 7 -10.93 -8.74 -4.11
C SER A 7 -11.00 -7.90 -5.41
N LEU A 8 -10.03 -7.00 -5.60
CA LEU A 8 -10.03 -5.99 -6.67
C LEU A 8 -9.45 -6.48 -8.01
N MET A 9 -9.18 -7.78 -8.15
CA MET A 9 -8.61 -8.32 -9.38
C MET A 9 -9.69 -8.39 -10.48
N VAL A 10 -9.50 -7.62 -11.55
CA VAL A 10 -10.32 -7.63 -12.77
C VAL A 10 -9.54 -8.33 -13.89
N PRO A 11 -10.15 -9.11 -14.79
CA PRO A 11 -9.45 -9.84 -15.85
C PRO A 11 -8.56 -8.97 -16.77
N ASP A 12 -8.88 -7.67 -16.94
CA ASP A 12 -8.09 -6.72 -17.75
C ASP A 12 -7.11 -5.86 -16.92
N THR A 13 -6.75 -6.30 -15.71
CA THR A 13 -5.82 -5.54 -14.87
C THR A 13 -4.42 -5.54 -15.50
N ARG A 14 -3.88 -4.35 -15.76
CA ARG A 14 -2.50 -4.21 -16.26
C ARG A 14 -1.55 -4.79 -15.23
N MET A 15 -0.52 -5.48 -15.68
CA MET A 15 0.50 -6.06 -14.80
C MET A 15 1.84 -5.38 -15.05
N VAL A 16 2.63 -5.22 -14.00
CA VAL A 16 4.02 -4.77 -14.07
C VAL A 16 4.87 -5.87 -13.43
N GLY A 17 5.55 -6.65 -14.28
CA GLY A 17 6.22 -7.88 -13.84
C GLY A 17 5.20 -8.85 -13.25
N ASN A 18 5.40 -9.22 -11.98
CA ASN A 18 4.52 -10.16 -11.25
C ASN A 18 3.50 -9.44 -10.34
N MET A 19 3.37 -8.11 -10.42
CA MET A 19 2.46 -7.33 -9.59
C MET A 19 1.33 -6.76 -10.45
N ALA A 20 0.11 -6.73 -9.89
CA ALA A 20 -1.01 -6.08 -10.53
C ALA A 20 -0.88 -4.55 -10.40
N LEU A 21 -1.01 -3.82 -11.50
CA LEU A 21 -1.08 -2.36 -11.50
C LEU A 21 -2.53 -1.93 -11.34
N LEU A 22 -2.99 -1.90 -10.08
CA LEU A 22 -4.35 -1.44 -9.77
C LEU A 22 -4.44 0.10 -9.81
N PRO A 23 -5.54 0.64 -10.34
CA PRO A 23 -5.80 2.07 -10.27
C PRO A 23 -5.92 2.53 -8.81
N ILE A 24 -5.37 3.70 -8.51
CA ILE A 24 -5.47 4.35 -7.20
C ILE A 24 -5.95 5.80 -7.34
N LYS A 25 -6.73 6.27 -6.36
CA LYS A 25 -7.13 7.67 -6.21
C LYS A 25 -5.96 8.43 -5.62
N THR A 26 -5.25 9.12 -6.49
CA THR A 26 -4.11 9.93 -6.08
C THR A 26 -4.06 11.24 -6.85
N GLN A 27 -3.74 12.31 -6.12
CA GLN A 27 -3.43 13.61 -6.72
C GLN A 27 -1.99 13.66 -7.25
N PHE A 28 -1.15 12.69 -6.89
CA PHE A 28 0.22 12.59 -7.33
C PHE A 28 0.29 12.02 -8.75
N LYS A 29 1.26 12.51 -9.54
CA LYS A 29 1.52 12.00 -10.88
C LYS A 29 2.07 10.57 -10.77
N GLY A 30 1.47 9.63 -11.49
CA GLY A 30 1.92 8.24 -11.54
C GLY A 30 1.18 7.43 -12.61
N PRO A 31 1.73 6.27 -13.00
CA PRO A 31 1.17 5.41 -14.06
C PRO A 31 -0.14 4.71 -13.66
N ALA A 32 -0.49 4.71 -12.37
CA ALA A 32 -1.63 4.00 -11.80
C ALA A 32 -2.83 4.91 -11.51
N ARG A 33 -2.96 6.06 -12.18
CA ARG A 33 -4.05 7.00 -11.90
C ARG A 33 -5.39 6.43 -12.39
N GLY A 34 -6.33 6.22 -11.48
CA GLY A 34 -7.71 5.85 -11.80
C GLY A 34 -8.68 6.86 -11.22
N ASP A 35 -9.24 7.71 -12.08
CA ASP A 35 -10.29 8.63 -11.67
C ASP A 35 -11.64 7.88 -11.69
N GLY A 36 -12.31 7.79 -10.54
CA GLY A 36 -13.71 7.30 -10.46
C GLY A 36 -13.95 5.92 -9.84
N MET A 37 -12.94 5.25 -9.27
CA MET A 37 -13.17 4.04 -8.44
C MET A 37 -13.78 4.45 -7.08
N GLU A 38 -14.61 3.59 -6.46
CA GLU A 38 -15.10 3.82 -5.08
C GLU A 38 -14.15 3.26 -4.01
N THR A 39 -13.39 2.21 -4.32
CA THR A 39 -12.46 1.56 -3.42
C THR A 39 -11.13 1.28 -4.13
N ASP A 40 -10.02 1.58 -3.44
CA ASP A 40 -8.68 1.32 -3.96
C ASP A 40 -7.95 0.23 -3.16
N ILE A 41 -6.87 -0.30 -3.74
CA ILE A 41 -6.00 -1.27 -3.07
C ILE A 41 -5.39 -0.73 -1.78
N VAL A 42 -5.20 0.59 -1.67
CA VAL A 42 -4.68 1.24 -0.45
C VAL A 42 -5.72 1.22 0.65
N ASP A 43 -6.99 1.46 0.33
CA ASP A 43 -8.10 1.41 1.29
C ASP A 43 -8.29 -0.02 1.80
N GLU A 44 -8.26 -1.00 0.89
CA GLU A 44 -8.32 -2.42 1.21
C GLU A 44 -7.14 -2.84 2.11
N ALA A 45 -5.92 -2.38 1.81
CA ALA A 45 -4.74 -2.63 2.62
C ALA A 45 -4.87 -2.06 4.03
N ILE A 46 -5.35 -0.82 4.19
CA ILE A 46 -5.55 -0.19 5.51
C ILE A 46 -6.64 -0.92 6.29
N TYR A 47 -7.72 -1.31 5.62
CA TYR A 47 -8.83 -2.04 6.24
C TYR A 47 -8.37 -3.41 6.76
N TYR A 48 -7.61 -4.16 5.95
CA TYR A 48 -7.08 -5.47 6.35
C TYR A 48 -5.80 -5.42 7.17
N PHE A 49 -5.15 -4.25 7.31
CA PHE A 49 -3.85 -4.10 7.98
C PHE A 49 -3.83 -4.72 9.37
N LYS A 50 -4.84 -4.42 10.20
CA LYS A 50 -4.91 -4.90 11.59
C LYS A 50 -5.01 -6.42 11.69
N ALA A 51 -5.69 -7.08 10.75
CA ALA A 51 -5.80 -8.53 10.75
C ALA A 51 -4.55 -9.17 10.12
N ASN A 52 -4.11 -8.64 8.98
CA ASN A 52 -3.03 -9.22 8.18
C ASN A 52 -1.64 -9.10 8.82
N VAL A 53 -1.40 -8.09 9.66
CA VAL A 53 -0.09 -7.88 10.31
C VAL A 53 0.30 -8.98 11.32
N PHE A 54 -0.67 -9.74 11.84
CA PHE A 54 -0.40 -10.82 12.79
C PHE A 54 -0.01 -12.14 12.13
N PHE A 55 -0.26 -12.30 10.83
CA PHE A 55 0.03 -13.53 10.11
C PHE A 55 1.50 -13.58 9.69
N LYS A 56 2.18 -14.68 10.03
CA LYS A 56 3.56 -14.95 9.60
C LYS A 56 3.64 -15.52 8.19
N ASN A 57 2.61 -16.27 7.79
CA ASN A 57 2.52 -16.94 6.50
C ASN A 57 1.36 -16.33 5.71
N TYR A 58 1.62 -16.01 4.44
CA TYR A 58 0.62 -15.49 3.52
C TYR A 58 0.74 -16.27 2.20
N GLU A 59 -0.33 -16.94 1.81
CA GLU A 59 -0.40 -17.66 0.52
C GLU A 59 -0.72 -16.66 -0.59
N ILE A 60 0.10 -16.61 -1.63
CA ILE A 60 -0.15 -15.70 -2.76
C ILE A 60 -1.11 -16.40 -3.72
N LYS A 61 -2.34 -15.92 -3.84
CA LYS A 61 -3.34 -16.48 -4.77
C LYS A 61 -3.36 -15.69 -6.08
N ASN A 62 -3.33 -14.36 -5.99
CA ASN A 62 -3.43 -13.47 -7.14
C ASN A 62 -2.27 -12.46 -7.19
N GLU A 63 -2.04 -11.85 -8.35
CA GLU A 63 -1.08 -10.75 -8.54
C GLU A 63 -1.42 -9.53 -7.67
N ALA A 64 -2.72 -9.32 -7.41
CA ALA A 64 -3.22 -8.26 -6.53
C ALA A 64 -2.81 -8.46 -5.06
N ASP A 65 -2.63 -9.71 -4.62
CA ASP A 65 -2.14 -10.00 -3.28
C ASP A 65 -0.69 -9.54 -3.11
N ARG A 66 0.13 -9.63 -4.16
CA ARG A 66 1.51 -9.14 -4.11
C ARG A 66 1.56 -7.64 -3.88
N THR A 67 0.67 -6.88 -4.53
CA THR A 67 0.52 -5.45 -4.25
C THR A 67 -0.02 -5.17 -2.85
N LEU A 68 -1.00 -5.95 -2.38
CA LEU A 68 -1.55 -5.81 -1.03
C LEU A 68 -0.49 -6.02 0.06
N ILE A 69 0.35 -7.05 -0.10
CA ILE A 69 1.49 -7.33 0.79
C ILE A 69 2.48 -6.17 0.78
N TYR A 70 2.83 -5.66 -0.40
CA TYR A 70 3.76 -4.55 -0.53
C TYR A 70 3.28 -3.30 0.22
N VAL A 71 2.01 -2.93 0.03
CA VAL A 71 1.40 -1.79 0.74
C VAL A 71 1.36 -2.04 2.26
N THR A 72 1.04 -3.26 2.69
CA THR A 72 1.03 -3.64 4.12
C THR A 72 2.42 -3.47 4.77
N LEU A 73 3.48 -3.91 4.09
CA LEU A 73 4.86 -3.72 4.54
C LEU A 73 5.23 -2.23 4.57
N TYR A 74 4.80 -1.47 3.58
CA TYR A 74 5.04 -0.03 3.51
C TYR A 74 4.35 0.73 4.66
N ILE A 75 3.10 0.39 5.00
CA ILE A 75 2.39 0.95 6.17
C ILE A 75 3.18 0.66 7.44
N SER A 76 3.70 -0.56 7.59
CA SER A 76 4.51 -0.94 8.76
C SER A 76 5.79 -0.09 8.88
N GLU A 77 6.45 0.22 7.77
CA GLU A 77 7.61 1.11 7.76
C GLU A 77 7.24 2.56 8.09
N CYS A 78 6.11 3.05 7.56
CA CYS A 78 5.58 4.37 7.87
C CYS A 78 5.34 4.53 9.38
N LEU A 79 4.69 3.53 10.01
CA LEU A 79 4.41 3.53 11.45
C LEU A 79 5.69 3.56 12.29
N LYS A 80 6.73 2.80 11.92
CA LYS A 80 8.03 2.81 12.61
C LYS A 80 8.69 4.19 12.59
N ARG A 81 8.52 4.96 11.51
CA ARG A 81 9.04 6.33 11.43
C ARG A 81 8.16 7.33 12.15
N LEU A 82 6.84 7.19 12.06
CA LEU A 82 5.86 8.00 12.80
C LEU A 82 6.11 7.91 14.31
N GLN A 83 6.45 6.73 14.84
CA GLN A 83 6.79 6.56 16.25
C GLN A 83 8.00 7.41 16.68
N LYS A 84 8.97 7.64 15.79
CA LYS A 84 10.16 8.47 16.08
C LYS A 84 9.86 9.97 16.04
N VAL A 85 8.75 10.38 15.41
CA VAL A 85 8.33 11.78 15.35
C VAL A 85 7.46 12.09 16.57
N SER A 86 8.11 12.53 17.65
CA SER A 86 7.45 12.91 18.92
C SER A 86 6.60 14.18 18.84
N CYS A 87 6.74 14.95 17.75
CA CYS A 87 6.10 16.25 17.62
C CYS A 87 4.68 16.12 17.06
N SER A 88 3.71 16.87 17.61
CA SER A 88 2.32 16.90 17.16
C SER A 88 2.12 17.58 15.80
N CYS A 89 3.16 18.21 15.25
CA CYS A 89 3.08 18.93 13.98
C CYS A 89 2.89 17.97 12.79
N LEU A 90 1.65 17.95 12.27
CA LEU A 90 1.22 17.16 11.11
C LEU A 90 2.14 17.37 9.89
N HIS A 91 2.59 18.61 9.68
CA HIS A 91 3.48 18.97 8.57
C HIS A 91 4.82 18.22 8.61
N ARG A 92 5.40 18.02 9.80
CA ARG A 92 6.68 17.31 9.98
C ARG A 92 6.51 15.80 9.83
N LYS A 93 5.34 15.27 10.18
CA LYS A 93 4.97 13.87 9.92
C LYS A 93 4.80 13.61 8.42
N MET A 94 4.13 14.51 7.70
CA MET A 94 3.92 14.37 6.25
C MET A 94 5.23 14.45 5.46
N SER A 95 6.10 15.39 5.81
CA SER A 95 7.43 15.51 5.18
C SER A 95 8.33 14.31 5.52
N ALA A 96 8.28 13.78 6.76
CA ALA A 96 9.01 12.56 7.10
C ALA A 96 8.58 11.34 6.27
N ILE A 97 7.28 11.22 5.95
CA ILE A 97 6.75 10.14 5.10
C ILE A 97 7.15 10.35 3.63
N GLN A 98 7.07 11.59 3.12
CA GLN A 98 7.52 11.89 1.75
C GLN A 98 9.01 11.61 1.54
N VAL A 99 9.85 11.82 2.57
CA VAL A 99 11.28 11.47 2.51
C VAL A 99 11.49 9.95 2.36
N ILE A 100 10.59 9.10 2.87
CA ILE A 100 10.67 7.63 2.64
C ILE A 100 10.51 7.32 1.15
N LEU A 101 9.52 7.93 0.51
CA LEU A 101 9.27 7.77 -0.93
C LEU A 101 10.47 8.25 -1.74
N ILE A 102 11.03 9.42 -1.42
CA ILE A 102 12.13 9.99 -2.22
C ILE A 102 13.43 9.22 -2.02
N LYS A 103 13.78 8.84 -0.78
CA LYS A 103 15.05 8.15 -0.50
C LYS A 103 15.11 6.74 -1.11
N LYS A 104 14.02 5.97 -1.06
CA LYS A 104 13.96 4.61 -1.63
C LYS A 104 13.94 4.56 -3.16
N TRP A 105 13.67 5.69 -3.83
CA TRP A 105 13.69 5.76 -5.29
C TRP A 105 15.04 6.21 -5.86
N TYR A 106 15.95 6.70 -5.01
CA TYR A 106 17.25 7.27 -5.42
C TYR A 106 18.46 6.47 -4.93
N GLU A 107 18.22 5.43 -4.12
CA GLU A 107 19.19 4.40 -3.71
C GLU A 107 18.90 3.10 -4.46
#